data_AF-A0A3C1GB91-F1
#
_entry.id   AF-A0A3C1GB91-F1
#
_cell.length_a   1.000
_cell.length_b   1.000
_cell.length_c   1.000
_cell.angle_alpha   90.00
_cell.angle_beta   90.00
_cell.angle_gamma   90.00
#
_symmetry.space_group_name_H-M   'P 1'
#
loop_
_entity.id
_entity.type
_entity.pdbx_description
1 polymer ?
#
loop_
_entity_poly.entity_id
_entity_poly.type
_entity_poly.pdbx_seq_one_letter_code
_entity_poly.pdbx_strand_id
1 'polypeptide(L)'
;MKKRSAPATPRKGPVAATPIETPKPQAEETRHGGSLFPIVGIGASAGGLEALELFLRNVPAGSGIAFVIVQHLDPTHKGIMVELLQRTTAMKVVQVTDRLTVEPDRVYVIPPNKDMSILHGALHLLDPVAPR
;
A
#
# COMPACT_ATOMS: atom_id res chain seq x y z
N MET A 1 2.90 59.37 -44.61
CA MET A 1 2.60 58.42 -45.71
C MET A 1 3.88 57.68 -46.10
N LYS A 2 3.86 56.32 -46.09
CA LYS A 2 4.62 55.35 -46.95
C LYS A 2 6.18 55.45 -46.94
N LYS A 3 7.04 54.43 -46.75
CA LYS A 3 7.10 52.94 -46.84
C LYS A 3 8.40 52.47 -46.11
N ARG A 4 8.45 51.36 -45.34
CA ARG A 4 9.10 50.03 -45.62
C ARG A 4 10.39 50.10 -46.49
N SER A 5 11.54 49.43 -46.26
CA SER A 5 11.99 48.34 -45.36
C SER A 5 13.45 47.93 -45.69
N ALA A 6 14.20 47.37 -44.70
CA ALA A 6 15.30 46.37 -44.78
C ALA A 6 16.68 46.76 -45.42
N PRO A 7 17.76 45.93 -45.34
CA PRO A 7 18.18 44.89 -44.38
C PRO A 7 19.64 45.08 -43.86
N ALA A 8 20.10 44.31 -42.87
CA ALA A 8 21.53 44.07 -42.66
C ALA A 8 21.79 42.67 -42.10
N THR A 9 22.70 41.94 -42.74
CA THR A 9 23.33 40.68 -42.29
C THR A 9 24.73 40.67 -42.90
N PRO A 10 25.67 39.77 -42.52
CA PRO A 10 26.11 39.27 -41.21
C PRO A 10 27.64 39.56 -41.00
N ARG A 11 28.22 39.11 -39.87
CA ARG A 11 29.50 38.34 -39.78
C ARG A 11 30.19 38.50 -38.41
N LYS A 12 30.28 37.42 -37.64
CA LYS A 12 31.40 37.00 -36.75
C LYS A 12 31.27 35.47 -36.64
N GLY A 13 32.25 34.62 -36.94
CA GLY A 13 33.57 34.47 -36.31
C GLY A 13 33.57 33.12 -35.57
N PRO A 14 34.59 32.25 -35.68
CA PRO A 14 34.43 30.80 -35.44
C PRO A 14 34.72 30.32 -34.01
N VAL A 15 33.89 29.34 -33.60
CA VAL A 15 34.11 28.13 -32.78
C VAL A 15 34.87 28.24 -31.45
N ALA A 16 34.16 27.97 -30.35
CA ALA A 16 34.71 27.41 -29.12
C ALA A 16 33.83 26.25 -28.63
N ALA A 17 34.49 25.20 -28.16
CA ALA A 17 34.01 23.84 -27.97
C ALA A 17 32.86 23.67 -26.96
N THR A 18 31.95 22.75 -27.27
CA THR A 18 30.88 22.28 -26.39
C THR A 18 31.39 21.09 -25.55
N PRO A 19 31.32 21.11 -24.22
CA PRO A 19 31.37 19.89 -23.44
C PRO A 19 30.02 19.17 -23.59
N ILE A 20 30.06 17.92 -24.02
CA ILE A 20 28.93 16.99 -23.95
C ILE A 20 28.69 16.71 -22.47
N GLU A 21 27.58 17.23 -21.93
CA GLU A 21 27.16 16.94 -20.56
C GLU A 21 26.53 15.54 -20.53
N THR A 22 27.25 14.59 -19.95
CA THR A 22 26.79 13.23 -19.72
C THR A 22 25.56 13.25 -18.81
N PRO A 23 24.43 12.61 -19.16
CA PRO A 23 23.30 12.54 -18.24
C PRO A 23 23.69 11.69 -17.03
N LYS A 24 23.62 12.29 -15.83
CA LYS A 24 23.72 11.56 -14.57
C LYS A 24 22.60 10.52 -14.53
N PRO A 25 22.86 9.25 -14.13
CA PRO A 25 21.78 8.33 -13.81
C PRO A 25 21.08 8.86 -12.56
N GLN A 26 19.99 9.58 -12.74
CA GLN A 26 18.99 9.76 -11.70
C GLN A 26 18.28 8.41 -11.57
N ALA A 27 18.86 7.53 -10.76
CA ALA A 27 18.03 6.60 -10.01
C ALA A 27 17.13 7.50 -9.14
N GLU A 28 15.89 7.67 -9.58
CA GLU A 28 14.81 8.14 -8.73
C GLU A 28 14.70 7.14 -7.57
N GLU A 29 15.49 7.37 -6.52
CA GLU A 29 15.20 6.83 -5.21
C GLU A 29 13.81 7.35 -4.87
N THR A 30 12.82 6.48 -5.07
CA THR A 30 11.46 6.65 -4.58
C THR A 30 11.56 6.71 -3.07
N ARG A 31 11.86 7.90 -2.55
CA ARG A 31 11.67 8.23 -1.15
C ARG A 31 10.18 8.10 -0.92
N HIS A 32 9.76 6.91 -0.50
CA HIS A 32 8.44 6.70 0.06
C HIS A 32 8.40 7.56 1.32
N GLY A 33 8.00 8.82 1.16
CA GLY A 33 7.72 9.75 2.26
C GLY A 33 6.46 9.37 3.03
N GLY A 34 6.18 8.08 3.16
CA GLY A 34 5.18 7.57 4.08
C GLY A 34 5.82 7.52 5.45
N SER A 35 5.24 8.24 6.40
CA SER A 35 5.55 8.08 7.82
C SER A 35 5.58 6.59 8.17
N LEU A 36 6.65 6.13 8.83
CA LEU A 36 6.70 4.77 9.37
C LEU A 36 5.53 4.58 10.34
N PHE A 37 4.82 3.46 10.22
CA PHE A 37 3.70 3.12 11.09
C PHE A 37 3.75 1.62 11.47
N PRO A 38 3.25 1.24 12.66
CA PRO A 38 3.27 -0.14 13.10
C PRO A 38 2.20 -0.99 12.40
N ILE A 39 2.56 -2.25 12.13
CA ILE A 39 1.67 -3.29 11.63
C ILE A 39 1.59 -4.40 12.68
N VAL A 40 0.39 -4.72 13.16
CA VAL A 40 0.15 -5.73 14.19
C VAL A 40 -0.53 -6.94 13.58
N GLY A 41 0.15 -8.10 13.60
CA GLY A 41 -0.43 -9.39 13.22
C GLY A 41 -1.18 -10.05 14.37
N ILE A 42 -2.41 -10.51 14.14
CA ILE A 42 -3.24 -11.18 15.14
C ILE A 42 -3.68 -12.55 14.58
N GLY A 43 -3.30 -13.62 15.26
CA GLY A 43 -3.74 -14.98 14.93
C GLY A 43 -4.89 -15.43 15.84
N ALA A 44 -5.92 -16.05 15.26
CA ALA A 44 -7.07 -16.56 16.01
C ALA A 44 -7.67 -17.83 15.37
N SER A 45 -8.44 -18.59 16.16
CA SER A 45 -9.04 -19.88 15.76
C SER A 45 -10.46 -20.00 16.35
N ALA A 46 -10.90 -21.16 16.83
CA ALA A 46 -12.23 -21.33 17.42
C ALA A 46 -12.50 -20.30 18.54
N GLY A 47 -13.65 -19.62 18.47
CA GLY A 47 -14.06 -18.60 19.46
C GLY A 47 -13.32 -17.26 19.37
N GLY A 48 -12.43 -17.07 18.39
CA GLY A 48 -11.62 -15.85 18.27
C GLY A 48 -12.39 -14.58 17.90
N LEU A 49 -13.58 -14.71 17.29
CA LEU A 49 -14.38 -13.57 16.84
C LEU A 49 -14.74 -12.62 17.98
N GLU A 50 -15.29 -13.13 19.09
CA GLU A 50 -15.72 -12.29 20.22
C GLU A 50 -14.52 -11.51 20.82
N ALA A 51 -13.36 -12.16 20.90
CA ALA A 51 -12.13 -11.51 21.36
C ALA A 51 -11.66 -10.42 20.39
N LEU A 52 -11.73 -10.67 19.08
CA LEU A 52 -11.40 -9.68 18.04
C LEU A 52 -12.37 -8.50 18.08
N GLU A 53 -13.66 -8.75 18.28
CA GLU A 53 -14.68 -7.72 18.42
C GLU A 53 -14.42 -6.85 19.65
N LEU A 54 -14.21 -7.47 20.81
CA LEU A 54 -13.91 -6.75 22.05
C LEU A 54 -12.64 -5.92 21.92
N PHE A 55 -11.60 -6.48 21.29
CA PHE A 55 -10.36 -5.77 21.02
C PHE A 55 -10.60 -4.56 20.10
N LEU A 56 -11.13 -4.77 18.90
CA LEU A 56 -11.28 -3.73 17.87
C LEU A 56 -12.27 -2.63 18.27
N ARG A 57 -13.27 -2.93 19.10
CA ARG A 57 -14.20 -1.92 19.65
C ARG A 57 -13.48 -0.89 20.53
N ASN A 58 -12.38 -1.29 21.17
CA ASN A 58 -11.62 -0.43 22.08
C ASN A 58 -10.39 0.21 21.41
N VAL A 59 -10.11 -0.09 20.14
CA VAL A 59 -9.03 0.54 19.38
C VAL A 59 -9.55 1.81 18.68
N PRO A 60 -8.93 2.98 18.91
CA PRO A 60 -9.27 4.21 18.18
C PRO A 60 -8.99 4.08 16.68
N ALA A 61 -9.91 4.56 15.83
CA ALA A 61 -9.77 4.46 14.38
C ALA A 61 -8.73 5.40 13.75
N GLY A 62 -8.08 6.25 14.55
CA GLY A 62 -6.95 7.10 14.15
C GLY A 62 -5.71 6.80 14.99
N SER A 63 -5.49 5.52 15.30
CA SER A 63 -4.36 5.05 16.11
C SER A 63 -3.02 5.13 15.35
N GLY A 64 -3.07 5.25 14.03
CA GLY A 64 -1.91 5.14 13.15
C GLY A 64 -1.42 3.70 13.01
N ILE A 65 -2.18 2.70 13.45
CA ILE A 65 -1.80 1.28 13.44
C ILE A 65 -2.59 0.53 12.37
N ALA A 66 -1.94 -0.37 11.64
CA ALA A 66 -2.62 -1.34 10.81
C ALA A 66 -2.71 -2.70 11.51
N PHE A 67 -3.86 -3.37 11.41
CA PHE A 67 -4.09 -4.69 12.00
C PHE A 67 -4.27 -5.72 10.90
N VAL A 68 -3.53 -6.83 10.98
CA VAL A 68 -3.60 -7.95 10.04
C VAL A 68 -4.09 -9.19 10.78
N ILE A 69 -5.31 -9.60 10.52
CA ILE A 69 -6.01 -10.69 11.20
C ILE A 69 -5.92 -11.96 10.35
N VAL A 70 -5.30 -12.97 10.94
CA VAL A 70 -5.23 -14.34 10.43
C VAL A 70 -6.10 -15.22 11.31
N GLN A 71 -7.36 -15.34 10.91
CA GLN A 71 -8.32 -16.23 11.56
C GLN A 71 -8.36 -17.55 10.78
N HIS A 72 -8.31 -18.70 11.47
CA HIS A 72 -8.74 -19.96 10.85
C HIS A 72 -10.24 -19.86 10.55
N LEU A 73 -10.55 -19.59 9.27
CA LEU A 73 -11.91 -19.45 8.78
C LEU A 73 -12.42 -20.79 8.26
N ASP A 74 -13.66 -21.12 8.61
CA ASP A 74 -14.39 -22.20 7.94
C ASP A 74 -14.58 -21.81 6.45
N PRO A 75 -14.13 -22.64 5.50
CA PRO A 75 -14.21 -22.35 4.07
C PRO A 75 -15.64 -22.20 3.54
N THR A 76 -16.65 -22.66 4.28
CA THR A 76 -18.07 -22.55 3.92
C THR A 76 -18.67 -21.17 4.18
N HIS A 77 -18.09 -20.38 5.09
CA HIS A 77 -18.60 -19.07 5.50
C HIS A 77 -17.74 -17.92 4.93
N LYS A 78 -17.77 -17.79 3.60
CA LYS A 78 -16.99 -16.76 2.89
C LYS A 78 -17.53 -15.35 3.21
N GLY A 79 -16.64 -14.41 3.52
CA GLY A 79 -16.95 -12.97 3.59
C GLY A 79 -17.59 -12.46 4.87
N ILE A 80 -18.21 -13.32 5.69
CA ILE A 80 -18.93 -12.90 6.91
C ILE A 80 -18.02 -12.21 7.92
N MET A 81 -16.76 -12.65 8.07
CA MET A 81 -15.82 -12.08 9.04
C MET A 81 -15.57 -10.58 8.81
N VAL A 82 -15.42 -10.15 7.56
CA VAL A 82 -15.19 -8.73 7.24
C VAL A 82 -16.40 -7.91 7.63
N GLU A 83 -17.61 -8.38 7.32
CA GLU A 83 -18.85 -7.70 7.67
C GLU A 83 -19.06 -7.60 9.19
N LEU A 84 -18.78 -8.67 9.93
CA LEU A 84 -18.90 -8.70 11.38
C LEU A 84 -17.92 -7.72 12.04
N LEU A 85 -16.64 -7.78 11.67
CA LEU A 85 -15.64 -6.88 12.24
C LEU A 85 -15.88 -5.42 11.82
N GLN A 86 -16.38 -5.16 10.61
CA GLN A 86 -16.70 -3.81 10.16
C GLN A 86 -17.80 -3.16 10.98
N ARG A 87 -18.74 -3.92 11.55
CA ARG A 87 -19.78 -3.40 12.46
C ARG A 87 -19.22 -3.01 13.83
N THR A 88 -18.03 -3.49 14.17
CA THR A 88 -17.44 -3.35 15.51
C THR A 88 -16.40 -2.23 15.61
N THR A 89 -15.81 -1.82 14.48
CA THR A 89 -14.82 -0.72 14.44
C THR A 89 -15.15 0.30 13.35
N ALA A 90 -14.75 1.55 13.59
CA ALA A 90 -14.79 2.60 12.58
C ALA A 90 -13.62 2.54 11.59
N MET A 91 -12.58 1.74 11.87
CA MET A 91 -11.53 1.47 10.89
C MET A 91 -12.11 0.73 9.70
N LYS A 92 -11.54 0.97 8.51
CA LYS A 92 -11.93 0.22 7.31
C LYS A 92 -11.44 -1.22 7.45
N VAL A 93 -12.35 -2.17 7.35
CA VAL A 93 -12.05 -3.60 7.33
C VAL A 93 -12.04 -4.08 5.88
N VAL A 94 -10.96 -4.74 5.49
CA VAL A 94 -10.69 -5.13 4.10
C VAL A 94 -10.30 -6.59 4.04
N GLN A 95 -10.95 -7.36 3.16
CA GLN A 95 -10.45 -8.69 2.82
C GLN A 95 -9.18 -8.56 1.98
N VAL A 96 -8.12 -9.26 2.36
CA VAL A 96 -6.84 -9.18 1.66
C VAL A 96 -6.95 -9.75 0.24
N THR A 97 -6.39 -9.03 -0.72
CA THR A 97 -6.09 -9.50 -2.08
C THR A 97 -4.58 -9.63 -2.23
N ASP A 98 -4.12 -10.39 -3.23
CA ASP A 98 -2.67 -10.57 -3.44
C ASP A 98 -1.98 -9.22 -3.69
N ARG A 99 -0.79 -9.05 -3.09
CA ARG A 99 0.07 -7.85 -3.15
C ARG A 99 -0.59 -6.57 -2.63
N LEU A 100 -1.58 -6.68 -1.76
CA LEU A 100 -2.26 -5.53 -1.19
C LEU A 100 -1.31 -4.74 -0.27
N THR A 101 -1.07 -3.47 -0.58
CA THR A 101 -0.27 -2.58 0.26
C THR A 101 -1.02 -2.23 1.54
N VAL A 102 -0.33 -2.30 2.68
CA VAL A 102 -0.87 -1.93 3.98
C VAL A 102 -0.84 -0.42 4.13
N GLU A 103 -1.99 0.14 4.48
CA GLU A 103 -2.19 1.51 4.96
C GLU A 103 -2.54 1.51 6.46
N PRO A 104 -2.15 2.56 7.23
CA PRO A 104 -2.52 2.70 8.64
C PRO A 104 -4.03 2.85 8.81
N ASP A 105 -4.51 2.67 10.05
CA ASP A 105 -5.93 2.85 10.44
C ASP A 105 -6.89 1.91 9.70
N ARG A 106 -6.40 0.71 9.41
CA ARG A 106 -7.13 -0.35 8.70
C ARG A 106 -6.96 -1.71 9.33
N VAL A 107 -7.98 -2.53 9.13
CA VAL A 107 -7.99 -3.94 9.52
C VAL A 107 -8.04 -4.79 8.25
N TYR A 108 -7.09 -5.70 8.12
CA TYR A 108 -6.96 -6.62 7.00
C TYR A 108 -7.30 -8.02 7.45
N VAL A 109 -8.20 -8.70 6.76
CA VAL A 109 -8.64 -10.06 7.09
C VAL A 109 -8.21 -11.01 5.98
N ILE A 110 -7.50 -12.08 6.36
CA ILE A 110 -7.10 -13.12 5.41
C ILE A 110 -8.33 -13.75 4.72
N PRO A 111 -8.32 -14.00 3.40
CA PRO A 111 -9.36 -14.78 2.76
C PRO A 111 -9.31 -16.25 3.20
N PRO A 112 -10.43 -16.99 3.10
CA PRO A 112 -10.44 -18.43 3.33
C PRO A 112 -9.54 -19.16 2.32
N ASN A 113 -9.03 -20.33 2.71
CA ASN A 113 -8.20 -21.21 1.87
C ASN A 113 -6.94 -20.54 1.29
N LYS A 114 -6.34 -19.61 2.03
CA LYS A 114 -5.06 -18.99 1.67
C LYS A 114 -4.16 -18.89 2.89
N ASP A 115 -2.87 -19.04 2.66
CA ASP A 115 -1.83 -18.58 3.57
C ASP A 115 -1.45 -17.14 3.20
N MET A 116 -0.86 -16.40 4.13
CA MET A 116 -0.51 -15.00 3.92
C MET A 116 0.86 -14.67 4.49
N SER A 117 1.64 -13.90 3.74
CA SER A 117 2.91 -13.32 4.17
C SER A 117 2.91 -11.82 3.97
N ILE A 118 3.88 -11.12 4.57
CA ILE A 118 4.08 -9.68 4.37
C ILE A 118 5.51 -9.42 3.93
N LEU A 119 5.68 -8.59 2.88
CA LEU A 119 6.98 -8.20 2.36
C LEU A 119 6.93 -6.73 1.95
N HIS A 120 7.88 -5.92 2.45
CA HIS A 120 7.95 -4.48 2.17
C HIS A 120 6.62 -3.73 2.36
N GLY A 121 5.83 -4.10 3.38
CA GLY A 121 4.53 -3.48 3.65
C GLY A 121 3.38 -3.94 2.75
N ALA A 122 3.58 -4.94 1.90
CA ALA A 122 2.53 -5.55 1.08
C ALA A 122 2.20 -6.98 1.56
N LEU A 123 0.90 -7.29 1.61
CA LEU A 123 0.38 -8.61 1.95
C LEU A 123 0.32 -9.49 0.70
N HIS A 124 0.93 -10.67 0.77
CA HIS A 124 0.99 -11.65 -0.31
C HIS A 124 0.17 -12.87 0.07
N LEU A 125 -0.65 -13.36 -0.87
CA LEU A 125 -1.45 -14.55 -0.68
C LEU A 125 -0.80 -15.76 -1.35
N LEU A 126 -0.77 -16.86 -0.62
CA LEU A 126 -0.16 -18.12 -1.04
C LEU A 126 -1.21 -19.23 -0.98
N ASP A 127 -1.00 -20.28 -1.77
CA ASP A 127 -1.78 -21.50 -1.60
C ASP A 127 -1.43 -22.15 -0.24
N PRO A 128 -2.41 -22.77 0.45
CA PRO A 128 -2.18 -23.36 1.75
C PRO A 128 -1.10 -24.44 1.72
N VAL A 129 -0.14 -24.38 2.64
CA VAL A 129 0.96 -25.35 2.74
C VAL A 129 0.47 -26.71 3.25
N ALA A 130 -0.68 -26.76 3.95
CA ALA A 130 -1.30 -27.98 4.45
C ALA A 130 -2.83 -28.01 4.18
N PRO A 131 -3.43 -29.21 4.03
CA PRO A 131 -4.89 -29.36 3.99
C PRO A 131 -5.53 -28.81 5.28
N ARG A 132 -6.65 -28.10 5.14
CA ARG A 132 -7.40 -27.49 6.24
C ARG A 132 -8.69 -28.24 6.53
#